data_AF-A0A316AYL1-F1
#
_entry.id   AF-A0A316AYL1-F1
#
_cell.length_a   1.000
_cell.length_b   1.000
_cell.length_c   1.000
_cell.angle_alpha   90.00
_cell.angle_beta   90.00
_cell.angle_gamma   90.00
#
_symmetry.space_group_name_H-M   'P 1'
#
loop_
_entity.id
_entity.type
_entity.pdbx_description
1 polymer ?
#
loop_
_entity_poly.entity_id
_entity_poly.type
_entity_poly.pdbx_seq_one_letter_code
_entity_poly.pdbx_strand_id
1 'polypeptide(L)'
;MKLQEAYFSESNAIGGWTMIGYKAPAASSAADSISTSGSNFDYSQQGSYTNGTITTASATALWQAKNKVVLNDCAVNDANVWQIKGTISNALVTFSASTSSICTPLTPTFSKIGQ
;
A
#
# COMPACT_ATOMS: atom_id res chain seq x y z
N MET A 1 6.15 4.42 6.75
CA MET A 1 6.06 2.96 6.51
C MET A 1 7.10 2.32 7.44
N LYS A 2 6.84 2.31 8.75
CA LYS A 2 7.91 2.21 9.74
C LYS A 2 8.69 0.89 9.72
N LEU A 3 8.01 -0.23 9.45
CA LEU A 3 8.66 -1.54 9.31
C LEU A 3 9.60 -1.60 8.10
N GLN A 4 9.22 -0.98 6.97
CA GLN A 4 10.10 -0.90 5.81
C GLN A 4 11.29 0.02 6.04
N GLU A 5 11.09 1.14 6.73
CA GLU A 5 12.17 2.07 7.08
C GLU A 5 13.22 1.38 7.97
N ALA A 6 12.78 0.60 8.97
CA ALA A 6 13.67 -0.20 9.80
C ALA A 6 14.43 -1.26 8.98
N TYR A 7 13.72 -2.07 8.19
CA TYR A 7 14.35 -3.10 7.36
C TYR A 7 15.33 -2.51 6.34
N PHE A 8 14.98 -1.38 5.71
CA PHE A 8 15.85 -0.70 4.76
C PHE A 8 17.13 -0.18 5.43
N SER A 9 17.04 0.32 6.67
CA SER A 9 18.21 0.76 7.44
C SER A 9 19.21 -0.38 7.71
N GLU A 10 18.74 -1.63 7.75
CA GLU A 10 19.58 -2.81 8.03
C GLU A 10 20.07 -3.49 6.75
N SER A 11 19.22 -3.54 5.72
CA SER A 11 19.44 -4.36 4.52
C SER A 11 19.70 -3.55 3.25
N ASN A 12 19.55 -2.22 3.31
CA ASN A 12 19.63 -1.29 2.17
C ASN A 12 18.75 -1.73 0.97
N ALA A 13 17.62 -2.37 1.27
CA ALA A 13 16.68 -2.91 0.31
C ALA A 13 15.26 -2.85 0.89
N ILE A 14 14.27 -2.75 0.02
CA ILE A 14 12.86 -2.81 0.41
C ILE A 14 12.46 -4.29 0.50
N GLY A 15 11.94 -4.71 1.64
CA GLY A 15 11.56 -6.10 1.86
C GLY A 15 10.13 -6.39 1.43
N GLY A 16 9.87 -7.60 0.97
CA GLY A 16 8.50 -8.13 0.83
C GLY A 16 7.82 -8.20 2.20
N TRP A 17 6.50 -8.12 2.21
CA TRP A 17 5.66 -8.10 3.40
C TRP A 17 5.96 -9.25 4.35
N THR A 18 6.04 -10.48 3.84
CA THR A 18 6.39 -11.65 4.66
C THR A 18 7.77 -11.52 5.31
N MET A 19 8.74 -10.95 4.59
CA MET A 19 10.11 -10.80 5.08
C MET A 19 10.25 -9.72 6.15
N ILE A 20 9.50 -8.62 6.01
CA ILE A 20 9.44 -7.56 7.03
C ILE A 20 8.44 -7.87 8.15
N GLY A 21 7.86 -9.08 8.16
CA GLY A 21 6.85 -9.49 9.14
C GLY A 21 5.53 -8.71 9.05
N TYR A 22 5.29 -8.00 7.95
CA TYR A 22 4.03 -7.30 7.73
C TYR A 22 2.92 -8.30 7.40
N LYS A 23 1.78 -8.08 8.04
CA LYS A 23 0.55 -8.84 7.85
C LYS A 23 -0.51 -7.90 7.31
N ALA A 24 -0.96 -8.16 6.09
CA ALA A 24 -2.04 -7.41 5.45
C ALA A 24 -3.35 -7.52 6.24
N PRO A 25 -4.24 -6.52 6.16
CA PRO A 25 -5.57 -6.66 6.72
C PRO A 25 -6.30 -7.86 6.11
N ALA A 26 -7.16 -8.51 6.89
CA ALA A 26 -7.83 -9.76 6.55
C ALA A 26 -6.92 -11.00 6.35
N ALA A 27 -5.60 -10.87 6.45
CA ALA A 27 -4.72 -12.04 6.52
C ALA A 27 -4.87 -12.78 7.86
N SER A 28 -4.62 -14.09 7.87
CA SER A 28 -4.41 -14.89 9.08
C SER A 28 -2.97 -14.80 9.60
N SER A 29 -2.00 -14.66 8.70
CA SER A 29 -0.57 -14.60 9.01
C SER A 29 0.20 -13.71 8.01
N ALA A 30 1.48 -13.43 8.28
CA ALA A 30 2.35 -12.74 7.33
C ALA A 30 2.67 -13.58 6.08
N ALA A 31 2.65 -14.91 6.19
CA ALA A 31 2.86 -15.82 5.06
C ALA A 31 1.71 -15.73 4.03
N ASP A 32 0.50 -15.50 4.52
CA ASP A 32 -0.72 -15.40 3.68
C ASP A 32 -0.95 -13.97 3.16
N SER A 33 -0.05 -13.03 3.48
CA SER A 33 -0.34 -11.60 3.35
C SER A 33 -0.14 -11.03 1.95
N ILE A 34 0.56 -11.72 1.05
CA ILE A 34 0.92 -11.18 -0.29
C ILE A 34 -0.32 -10.74 -1.08
N SER A 35 -1.46 -11.40 -0.89
CA SER A 35 -2.75 -10.97 -1.42
C SER A 35 -3.87 -11.46 -0.52
N THR A 36 -4.67 -10.55 0.03
CA THR A 36 -5.78 -10.89 0.92
C THR A 36 -7.05 -10.13 0.58
N SER A 37 -8.19 -10.80 0.68
CA SER A 37 -9.50 -10.20 0.45
C SER A 37 -10.23 -10.00 1.77
N GLY A 38 -10.50 -8.75 2.12
CA GLY A 38 -11.39 -8.38 3.21
C GLY A 38 -12.82 -8.15 2.74
N SER A 39 -13.69 -7.68 3.65
CA SER A 39 -15.08 -7.36 3.31
C SER A 39 -15.17 -6.15 2.36
N ASN A 40 -14.33 -5.12 2.58
CA ASN A 40 -14.41 -3.85 1.85
C ASN A 40 -13.25 -3.61 0.87
N PHE A 41 -12.13 -4.29 1.05
CA PHE A 41 -10.91 -4.08 0.25
C PHE A 41 -10.21 -5.39 -0.08
N ASP A 42 -9.60 -5.44 -1.25
CA ASP A 42 -8.57 -6.41 -1.62
C ASP A 42 -7.19 -5.77 -1.43
N TYR A 43 -6.35 -6.39 -0.62
CA TYR A 43 -4.98 -5.94 -0.34
C TYR A 43 -4.00 -6.79 -1.13
N SER A 44 -2.97 -6.15 -1.67
CA SER A 44 -1.91 -6.86 -2.38
C SER A 44 -0.56 -6.18 -2.22
N GLN A 45 0.47 -7.03 -2.10
CA GLN A 45 1.85 -6.63 -2.26
C GLN A 45 2.11 -6.35 -3.74
N GLN A 46 2.72 -5.21 -4.03
CA GLN A 46 3.02 -4.77 -5.38
C GLN A 46 4.53 -4.66 -5.59
N GLY A 47 4.95 -4.63 -6.86
CA GLY A 47 6.37 -4.58 -7.22
C GLY A 47 6.97 -5.98 -7.47
N SER A 48 8.16 -6.00 -8.05
CA SER A 48 8.85 -7.23 -8.45
C SER A 48 9.98 -7.51 -7.47
N TYR A 49 9.79 -8.52 -6.62
CA TYR A 49 10.77 -8.89 -5.60
C TYR A 49 11.66 -10.01 -6.10
N THR A 50 12.98 -9.81 -6.04
CA THR A 50 13.98 -10.86 -6.27
C THR A 50 14.51 -11.32 -4.92
N ASN A 51 14.40 -12.62 -4.63
CA ASN A 51 14.73 -13.18 -3.32
C ASN A 51 14.04 -12.43 -2.15
N GLY A 52 12.80 -11.99 -2.37
CA GLY A 52 12.02 -11.27 -1.36
C GLY A 52 12.38 -9.79 -1.19
N THR A 53 13.37 -9.25 -1.90
CA THR A 53 13.78 -7.84 -1.79
C THR A 53 13.60 -7.05 -3.10
N ILE A 54 13.57 -5.72 -2.99
CA ILE A 54 13.73 -4.76 -4.08
C ILE A 54 14.91 -3.86 -3.72
N THR A 55 15.99 -3.92 -4.53
CA THR A 55 17.20 -3.09 -4.35
C THR A 55 17.17 -1.81 -5.17
N THR A 56 16.28 -1.73 -6.16
CA THR A 56 16.06 -0.54 -6.98
C THR A 56 14.56 -0.26 -7.09
N ALA A 57 14.13 0.94 -6.71
CA ALA A 57 12.72 1.34 -6.81
C ALA A 57 12.64 2.79 -7.24
N SER A 58 11.82 3.07 -8.25
CA SER A 58 11.50 4.42 -8.72
C SER A 58 9.99 4.55 -8.82
N ALA A 59 9.38 5.15 -7.79
CA ALA A 59 7.92 5.30 -7.66
C ALA A 59 7.12 3.99 -7.85
N THR A 60 7.72 2.84 -7.52
CA THR A 60 7.09 1.52 -7.64
C THR A 60 6.02 1.38 -6.56
N ALA A 61 4.81 0.96 -6.91
CA ALA A 61 3.81 0.58 -5.91
C ALA A 61 4.31 -0.65 -5.15
N LEU A 62 4.27 -0.58 -3.82
CA LEU A 62 4.70 -1.66 -2.90
C LEU A 62 3.54 -2.23 -2.10
N TRP A 63 2.52 -1.39 -1.91
CA TRP A 63 1.31 -1.73 -1.21
C TRP A 63 0.13 -1.19 -1.97
N GLN A 64 -0.92 -1.99 -2.08
CA GLN A 64 -2.17 -1.60 -2.71
C GLN A 64 -3.36 -2.12 -1.91
N ALA A 65 -4.40 -1.30 -1.82
CA ALA A 65 -5.75 -1.72 -1.48
C ALA A 65 -6.71 -1.25 -2.57
N LYS A 66 -7.55 -2.16 -3.05
CA LYS A 66 -8.61 -1.91 -4.03
C LYS A 66 -9.96 -2.02 -3.34
N ASN A 67 -10.84 -1.05 -3.51
CA ASN A 67 -12.17 -1.13 -2.91
C ASN A 67 -13.06 -2.16 -3.61
N LYS A 68 -13.80 -2.93 -2.82
CA LYS A 68 -14.82 -3.88 -3.27
C LYS A 68 -16.23 -3.31 -3.22
N VAL A 69 -16.38 -2.21 -2.49
CA VAL A 69 -17.64 -1.50 -2.29
C VAL A 69 -17.45 -0.04 -2.69
N VAL A 70 -18.56 0.62 -3.02
CA VAL A 70 -18.53 2.06 -3.28
C VAL A 70 -18.21 2.78 -1.97
N LEU A 71 -17.21 3.66 -2.00
CA LEU A 71 -16.77 4.44 -0.84
C LEU A 71 -16.93 5.92 -1.16
N ASN A 72 -18.04 6.52 -0.71
CA ASN A 72 -18.43 7.89 -1.09
C ASN A 72 -18.51 8.01 -2.63
N ASP A 73 -17.79 8.97 -3.22
CA ASP A 73 -17.70 9.20 -4.66
C ASP A 73 -16.78 8.20 -5.39
N CYS A 74 -16.14 7.29 -4.64
CA CYS A 74 -15.26 6.28 -5.21
C CYS A 74 -16.05 5.03 -5.61
N ALA A 75 -16.41 4.95 -6.89
CA ALA A 75 -16.99 3.75 -7.47
C ALA A 75 -16.02 2.55 -7.39
N VAL A 76 -16.56 1.34 -7.42
CA VAL A 76 -15.75 0.11 -7.54
C VAL A 76 -15.18 0.07 -8.97
N ASN A 77 -13.87 0.26 -9.09
CA ASN A 77 -13.15 0.27 -10.36
C ASN A 77 -11.70 -0.16 -10.13
N ASP A 78 -11.11 -0.87 -11.09
CA ASP A 78 -9.71 -1.33 -11.04
C ASP A 78 -8.69 -0.18 -10.97
N ALA A 79 -9.03 1.00 -11.48
CA ALA A 79 -8.21 2.21 -11.38
C ALA A 79 -8.31 2.89 -10.01
N ASN A 80 -9.32 2.56 -9.20
CA ASN A 80 -9.55 3.16 -7.90
C ASN A 80 -8.83 2.38 -6.81
N VAL A 81 -7.56 2.71 -6.61
CA VAL A 81 -6.71 2.05 -5.63
C VAL A 81 -6.08 3.04 -4.66
N TRP A 82 -5.91 2.60 -3.43
CA TRP A 82 -5.05 3.21 -2.43
C TRP A 82 -3.71 2.53 -2.54
N GLN A 83 -2.64 3.30 -2.67
CA GLN A 83 -1.32 2.75 -2.89
C GLN A 83 -0.26 3.49 -2.10
N ILE A 84 0.77 2.74 -1.68
CA ILE A 84 2.02 3.28 -1.17
C ILE A 84 3.11 2.94 -2.19
N LYS A 85 3.79 3.97 -2.67
CA LYS A 85 4.93 3.85 -3.58
C LYS A 85 6.23 4.05 -2.82
N GLY A 86 7.27 3.31 -3.19
CA GLY A 86 8.62 3.48 -2.67
C GLY A 86 9.58 4.00 -3.74
N THR A 87 10.50 4.85 -3.32
CA THR A 87 11.62 5.30 -4.15
C THR A 87 12.92 5.15 -3.36
N ILE A 88 13.91 4.49 -3.95
CA ILE A 88 15.26 4.35 -3.41
C ILE A 88 16.16 5.35 -4.13
N SER A 89 16.83 6.21 -3.38
CA SER A 89 17.78 7.19 -3.90
C SER A 89 18.90 7.42 -2.90
N ASN A 90 20.15 7.31 -3.33
CA ASN A 90 21.34 7.58 -2.50
C ASN A 90 21.31 6.87 -1.12
N ALA A 91 20.98 5.57 -1.10
CA ALA A 91 20.84 4.78 0.13
C ALA A 91 19.79 5.32 1.13
N LEU A 92 18.81 6.08 0.64
CA LEU A 92 17.62 6.48 1.37
C LEU A 92 16.40 5.90 0.69
N VAL A 93 15.39 5.55 1.47
CA VAL A 93 14.07 5.17 0.98
C VAL A 93 13.05 6.23 1.34
N THR A 94 12.20 6.59 0.38
CA THR A 94 11.07 7.48 0.59
C THR A 94 9.78 6.76 0.20
N PHE A 95 8.71 7.01 0.96
CA PHE A 95 7.40 6.41 0.72
C PHE A 95 6.37 7.52 0.48
N SER A 96 5.57 7.37 -0.56
CA SER A 96 4.46 8.28 -0.85
C SER A 96 3.15 7.51 -0.91
N ALA A 97 2.14 7.99 -0.17
CA ALA A 97 0.79 7.48 -0.25
C ALA A 97 0.01 8.26 -1.32
N SER A 98 -0.79 7.55 -2.10
CA SER A 98 -1.69 8.18 -3.07
C SER A 98 -2.95 7.35 -3.26
N THR A 99 -4.00 8.01 -3.74
CA THR A 99 -5.26 7.41 -4.15
C THR A 99 -5.64 7.95 -5.51
N SER A 100 -6.61 7.32 -6.17
CA SER A 100 -7.32 7.98 -7.27
C SER A 100 -7.90 9.33 -6.80
N SER A 101 -7.88 10.35 -7.65
CA SER A 101 -8.31 11.71 -7.32
C SER A 101 -9.80 11.80 -6.95
N ILE A 102 -10.61 10.86 -7.47
CA ILE A 102 -12.04 10.74 -7.12
C ILE A 102 -12.27 9.96 -5.82
N CYS A 103 -11.23 9.32 -5.28
CA CYS A 103 -11.27 8.49 -4.07
C CYS A 103 -10.56 9.14 -2.88
N THR A 104 -10.33 10.46 -2.94
CA THR A 104 -9.71 11.18 -1.83
C THR A 104 -10.56 11.10 -0.58
N PRO A 105 -9.95 10.93 0.61
CA PRO A 105 -10.69 10.92 1.86
C PRO A 105 -11.44 12.24 2.02
N LEU A 106 -12.78 12.17 2.04
CA LEU A 106 -13.62 13.27 2.45
C LEU A 106 -13.39 13.46 3.95
N THR A 107 -12.50 14.39 4.30
CA THR A 107 -12.45 14.88 5.67
C THR A 107 -13.81 15.52 5.93
N PRO A 108 -14.54 15.15 7.00
CA PRO A 108 -15.81 15.80 7.30
C PRO A 108 -15.54 17.28 7.56
N THR A 109 -15.82 18.11 6.56
CA THR A 109 -15.91 19.55 6.70
C THR A 109 -17.37 19.89 6.91
N PHE A 110 -17.67 20.92 7.72
CA PHE A 110 -19.06 21.37 7.92
C PHE A 110 -19.77 21.72 6.59
N SER A 111 -19.01 22.08 5.55
CA SER A 111 -19.53 22.30 4.20
C SER A 111 -20.02 21.05 3.46
N LYS A 112 -19.71 19.84 3.97
CA LYS A 112 -20.07 18.55 3.37
C LYS A 112 -21.05 17.73 4.21
N ILE A 113 -21.44 18.21 5.39
CA ILE A 113 -22.48 17.59 6.23
C ILE A 113 -23.81 18.29 5.94
N GLY A 114 -24.80 17.56 5.41
CA GLY A 114 -26.18 18.04 5.25
C GLY A 114 -26.58 18.53 3.85
N GLN A 115 -25.90 18.08 2.80
CA GLN A 115 -26.45 18.12 1.43
C GLN A 115 -27.13 16.80 1.10
#